data_AF-A0A959C3U6-F1
#
_entry.id   AF-A0A959C3U6-F1
#
_cell.length_a   1.000
_cell.length_b   1.000
_cell.length_c   1.000
_cell.angle_alpha   90.00
_cell.angle_beta   90.00
_cell.angle_gamma   90.00
#
_symmetry.space_group_name_H-M   'P 1'
#
loop_
_entity.id
_entity.type
_entity.pdbx_description
1 polymer ?
#
loop_
_entity_poly.entity_id
_entity_poly.type
_entity_poly.pdbx_seq_one_letter_code
_entity_poly.pdbx_strand_id
1 'polypeptide(L)'
;HYSFPGVKVHSKLALIRRLEENGPRMYTYLSTGNFHEDTAKVYSDFGLFTADDRLVNEVARVFSFLETVKVPQQGFNHLLVGQFNLRTELERLIEFE
;
A
#
# COMPACT_ATOMS: atom_id res chain seq x y z
N HIS A 1 8.85 -1.99 16.27
CA HIS A 1 9.20 -0.87 15.38
C HIS A 1 8.00 0.06 15.31
N TYR A 2 8.15 1.31 15.74
CA TYR A 2 7.10 2.32 15.65
C TYR A 2 7.29 3.15 14.38
N SER A 3 6.23 3.83 13.93
CA SER A 3 6.32 4.78 12.80
C SER A 3 7.42 5.82 13.06
N PHE A 4 8.15 6.18 12.01
CA PHE A 4 9.19 7.19 12.08
C PHE A 4 8.62 8.53 12.62
N PRO A 5 9.32 9.22 13.53
CA PRO A 5 8.88 10.52 14.04
C PRO A 5 8.62 11.50 12.89
N GLY A 6 7.38 11.99 12.78
CA GLY A 6 6.97 12.93 11.72
C GLY A 6 6.25 12.31 10.52
N VAL A 7 6.18 10.98 10.39
CA VAL A 7 5.40 10.32 9.34
C VAL A 7 4.28 9.51 9.98
N LYS A 8 3.03 9.99 9.83
CA LYS A 8 1.84 9.23 10.20
C LYS A 8 1.41 8.36 9.02
N VAL A 9 1.31 7.05 9.25
CA VAL A 9 0.84 6.09 8.24
C VAL A 9 -0.66 5.93 8.39
N HIS A 10 -1.42 6.37 7.38
CA HIS A 10 -2.88 6.20 7.35
C HIS A 10 -3.34 5.04 6.46
N SER A 11 -2.50 4.55 5.55
CA SER A 11 -2.83 3.42 4.69
C SER A 11 -3.01 2.13 5.50
N LYS A 12 -3.93 1.27 5.08
CA LYS A 12 -4.13 -0.06 5.65
C LYS A 12 -3.73 -1.10 4.63
N LEU A 13 -2.49 -1.55 4.78
CA LEU A 13 -1.83 -2.48 3.89
C LEU A 13 -1.36 -3.69 4.70
N ALA A 14 -1.46 -4.88 4.12
CA ALA A 14 -0.72 -6.05 4.58
C ALA A 14 0.10 -6.61 3.42
N LEU A 15 1.29 -7.12 3.74
CA LEU A 15 2.15 -7.83 2.80
C LEU A 15 2.51 -9.17 3.43
N ILE A 16 2.21 -10.25 2.71
CA ILE A 16 2.44 -11.63 3.16
C ILE A 16 3.42 -12.26 2.20
N ARG A 17 4.53 -12.80 2.72
CA ARG A 17 5.44 -13.68 1.97
C ARG A 17 5.23 -15.12 2.43
N ARG A 18 4.79 -15.97 1.53
CA ARG A 18 4.56 -17.40 1.75
C ARG A 18 5.59 -18.21 0.98
N LEU A 19 6.19 -19.21 1.62
CA LEU A 19 6.98 -20.22 0.91
C LEU A 19 6.02 -21.25 0.30
N GLU A 20 6.04 -21.38 -1.01
CA GLU A 20 5.28 -22.36 -1.79
C GLU A 20 6.24 -23.36 -2.45
N GLU A 21 5.73 -24.48 -2.97
CA GLU A 21 6.55 -25.53 -3.59
C GLU A 21 7.41 -24.99 -4.76
N ASN A 22 6.89 -23.98 -5.48
CA ASN A 22 7.57 -23.34 -6.60
C ASN A 22 8.42 -22.12 -6.20
N GLY A 23 8.61 -21.88 -4.90
CA GLY A 23 9.39 -20.77 -4.36
C GLY A 23 8.57 -19.76 -3.55
N PRO A 24 9.18 -18.66 -3.09
CA PRO A 24 8.50 -17.63 -2.33
C PRO A 24 7.47 -16.90 -3.21
N ARG A 25 6.23 -16.82 -2.73
CA ARG A 25 5.17 -16.02 -3.33
C ARG A 25 4.73 -14.91 -2.38
N MET A 26 4.35 -13.78 -2.94
CA MET A 26 3.89 -12.63 -2.17
C MET A 26 2.43 -12.31 -2.46
N TYR A 27 1.73 -11.88 -1.43
CA TYR A 27 0.32 -11.47 -1.45
C TYR A 27 0.20 -10.15 -0.73
N THR A 28 -0.77 -9.33 -1.15
CA THR A 28 -1.06 -8.08 -0.47
C THR A 28 -2.55 -7.89 -0.25
N TYR A 29 -2.87 -7.19 0.83
CA TYR A 29 -4.20 -6.68 1.12
C TYR A 29 -4.14 -5.15 1.16
N LEU A 30 -5.03 -4.49 0.43
CA LEU A 30 -5.22 -3.04 0.46
C LEU A 30 -6.64 -2.74 0.93
N SER A 31 -6.80 -1.79 1.85
CA SER A 31 -8.10 -1.48 2.44
C SER A 31 -8.35 0.03 2.56
N THR A 32 -9.60 0.42 2.32
CA THR A 32 -10.10 1.78 2.65
C THR A 32 -10.30 1.93 4.17
N GLY A 33 -10.66 0.82 4.82
CA GLY A 33 -11.01 0.74 6.23
C GLY A 33 -9.88 0.28 7.14
N ASN A 34 -10.08 0.46 8.44
CA ASN A 34 -9.15 -0.05 9.45
C ASN A 34 -9.34 -1.55 9.73
N PHE A 35 -8.31 -2.22 10.26
CA PHE A 35 -8.34 -3.65 10.62
C PHE A 35 -9.12 -3.94 11.92
N HIS A 36 -9.84 -2.96 12.48
CA HIS A 36 -10.52 -3.11 13.75
C HIS A 36 -11.89 -3.76 13.56
N GLU A 37 -12.06 -4.98 14.06
CA GLU A 37 -13.25 -5.81 13.82
C GLU A 37 -14.55 -5.14 14.28
N ASP A 38 -14.56 -4.47 15.43
CA ASP A 38 -15.78 -3.81 15.92
C ASP A 38 -16.26 -2.68 15.00
N THR A 39 -15.34 -1.95 14.37
CA THR A 39 -15.69 -0.89 13.42
C THR A 39 -16.09 -1.45 12.06
N ALA A 40 -15.55 -2.61 11.66
CA ALA A 40 -15.87 -3.24 10.38
C ALA A 40 -17.35 -3.65 10.27
N LYS A 41 -18.06 -3.80 11.40
CA LYS A 41 -19.50 -4.10 11.44
C LYS A 41 -20.39 -2.87 11.20
N VAL A 42 -19.82 -1.67 11.36
CA VAL A 42 -20.54 -0.39 11.34
C VAL A 42 -20.19 0.43 10.11
N TYR A 43 -18.93 0.38 9.66
CA TYR A 43 -18.47 1.08 8.46
C TYR A 43 -18.46 0.16 7.25
N SER A 44 -18.86 0.71 6.10
CA SER A 44 -18.72 0.03 4.81
C SER A 44 -17.37 0.39 4.20
N ASP A 45 -16.53 -0.63 4.05
CA ASP A 45 -15.17 -0.49 3.52
C ASP A 45 -14.91 -1.49 2.40
N PHE A 46 -13.95 -1.17 1.54
CA PHE A 46 -13.46 -2.07 0.51
C PHE A 46 -12.11 -2.67 0.91
N GLY A 47 -11.97 -3.97 0.65
CA GLY A 47 -10.73 -4.72 0.79
C GLY A 47 -10.37 -5.41 -0.51
N LEU A 48 -9.15 -5.19 -0.99
CA LEU A 48 -8.59 -5.87 -2.16
C LEU A 48 -7.50 -6.83 -1.67
N PHE A 49 -7.78 -8.14 -1.75
CA PHE A 49 -6.77 -9.19 -1.55
C PHE A 49 -6.27 -9.69 -2.91
N THR A 50 -4.97 -9.60 -3.16
CA THR A 50 -4.41 -9.91 -4.48
C THR A 50 -2.99 -10.46 -4.41
N ALA A 51 -2.61 -11.19 -5.45
CA ALA A 51 -1.25 -11.66 -5.74
C ALA A 51 -0.71 -11.07 -7.06
N ASP A 52 -1.31 -9.98 -7.55
CA ASP A 52 -0.82 -9.27 -8.73
C ASP A 52 0.55 -8.65 -8.46
N ASP A 53 1.57 -9.14 -9.15
CA ASP A 53 2.96 -8.73 -8.96
C ASP A 53 3.15 -7.22 -9.09
N ARG A 54 2.34 -6.53 -9.91
CA ARG A 54 2.43 -5.08 -10.09
C ARG A 54 2.10 -4.34 -8.79
N LEU A 55 1.04 -4.77 -8.11
CA LEU A 55 0.57 -4.18 -6.86
C LEU A 55 1.42 -4.64 -5.68
N VAL A 56 1.76 -5.93 -5.62
CA VAL A 56 2.58 -6.52 -4.56
C VAL A 56 3.95 -5.84 -4.49
N ASN A 57 4.62 -5.64 -5.63
CA ASN A 57 5.92 -4.98 -5.67
C ASN A 57 5.84 -3.52 -5.22
N GLU A 58 4.75 -2.81 -5.56
CA GLU A 58 4.54 -1.43 -5.09
C GLU A 58 4.27 -1.36 -3.59
N VAL A 59 3.46 -2.26 -3.03
CA VAL A 59 3.26 -2.35 -1.58
C VAL A 59 4.56 -2.69 -0.86
N ALA A 60 5.38 -3.59 -1.40
CA ALA A 60 6.70 -3.89 -0.85
C ALA A 60 7.62 -2.65 -0.83
N ARG A 61 7.55 -1.78 -1.85
CA ARG A 61 8.27 -0.50 -1.85
C ARG A 61 7.76 0.44 -0.75
N VAL A 62 6.45 0.48 -0.49
CA VAL A 62 5.89 1.26 0.63
C VAL A 62 6.45 0.77 1.96
N PHE A 63 6.42 -0.54 2.23
CA PHE A 63 6.99 -1.09 3.47
C PHE A 63 8.49 -0.83 3.59
N SER A 64 9.25 -1.02 2.52
CA SER A 64 10.69 -0.73 2.51
C SER A 64 10.97 0.75 2.81
N PHE A 65 10.16 1.67 2.29
CA PHE A 65 10.28 3.10 2.63
C PHE A 65 9.95 3.37 4.10
N LEU A 66 8.89 2.76 4.64
CA LEU A 66 8.50 2.95 6.04
C LEU A 66 9.54 2.38 7.03
N GLU A 67 10.22 1.30 6.67
CA GLU A 67 11.26 0.67 7.49
C GLU A 67 12.60 1.42 7.43
N THR A 68 12.97 1.92 6.24
CA THR A 68 14.33 2.45 5.99
C THR A 68 14.39 3.97 5.83
N VAL A 69 13.25 4.62 5.57
CA VAL A 69 13.12 6.04 5.21
C VAL A 69 13.91 6.41 3.93
N LYS A 70 14.33 5.42 3.15
CA LYS A 70 15.01 5.63 1.87
C LYS A 70 13.97 5.75 0.77
N VAL A 71 13.99 6.89 0.08
CA VAL A 71 13.12 7.14 -1.08
C VAL A 71 13.34 6.00 -2.10
N PRO A 72 12.28 5.33 -2.57
CA PRO A 72 12.41 4.25 -3.54
C PRO A 72 12.97 4.78 -4.86
N GLN A 73 13.92 4.04 -5.45
CA GLN A 73 14.54 4.42 -6.74
C GLN A 73 13.54 4.34 -7.89
N GLN A 74 12.57 3.41 -7.81
CA GLN A 74 11.48 3.26 -8.76
C GLN A 74 10.21 3.88 -8.19
N GLY A 75 9.50 4.66 -9.01
CA GLY A 75 8.21 5.25 -8.66
C GLY A 75 7.07 4.24 -8.48
N PHE A 76 5.88 4.79 -8.26
CA PHE A 76 4.63 4.03 -8.19
C PHE A 76 3.83 4.28 -9.48
N ASN A 77 3.47 3.21 -10.18
CA ASN A 77 2.73 3.27 -11.44
C ASN A 77 1.24 2.95 -11.25
N HIS A 78 0.89 2.20 -10.20
CA HIS A 78 -0.48 1.74 -9.96
C HIS A 78 -1.06 2.32 -8.66
N LEU A 79 -0.26 2.35 -7.59
CA LEU A 79 -0.62 2.95 -6.32
C LEU A 79 -0.42 4.45 -6.37
N LEU A 80 -1.38 5.19 -5.80
CA LEU A 80 -1.23 6.60 -5.50
C LEU A 80 -0.80 6.75 -4.04
N VAL A 81 0.45 7.14 -3.81
CA VAL A 81 1.07 7.20 -2.48
C VAL A 81 1.33 8.66 -2.10
N GLY A 82 0.86 9.04 -0.91
CA GLY A 82 1.09 10.37 -0.36
C GLY A 82 2.59 10.68 -0.20
N GLN A 83 2.97 11.93 -0.42
CA GLN A 83 4.38 12.40 -0.50
C GLN A 83 5.18 11.89 -1.71
N PHE A 84 4.59 11.06 -2.57
CA PHE A 84 5.20 10.61 -3.83
C PHE A 84 4.39 11.12 -5.02
N ASN A 85 3.49 10.31 -5.57
CA ASN A 85 2.78 10.59 -6.82
C ASN A 85 1.31 10.99 -6.65
N LEU A 86 0.71 10.83 -5.47
CA LEU A 86 -0.73 11.02 -5.26
C LEU A 86 -1.27 12.36 -5.77
N ARG A 87 -0.62 13.48 -5.40
CA ARG A 87 -1.11 14.81 -5.80
C ARG A 87 -1.03 15.01 -7.31
N THR A 88 0.15 14.79 -7.87
CA THR A 88 0.43 15.02 -9.29
C THR A 88 -0.47 14.15 -10.18
N GLU A 89 -0.68 12.90 -9.81
CA GLU A 89 -1.56 12.00 -10.59
C GLU A 89 -3.04 12.38 -10.46
N LEU A 90 -3.49 12.84 -9.28
CA LEU A 90 -4.86 13.35 -9.15
C LEU A 90 -5.08 14.60 -10.00
N GLU A 91 -4.14 15.56 -9.98
CA GLU A 91 -4.19 16.76 -10.83
C GLU A 91 -4.25 16.36 -12.32
N ARG A 92 -3.40 15.42 -12.75
CA ARG A 92 -3.39 14.90 -14.13
C ARG A 92 -4.70 14.21 -14.54
N LEU A 93 -5.33 13.46 -13.62
CA LEU A 93 -6.61 12.80 -13.89
C LEU A 93 -7.76 13.79 -14.01
N ILE A 94 -7.75 14.86 -13.20
CA ILE A 94 -8.75 15.94 -13.29
C ILE A 94 -8.58 16.73 -14.59
N GLU A 95 -7.35 17.06 -15.00
CA GLU A 95 -7.09 17.77 -16.26
C GLU A 95 -7.46 16.95 -17.51
N PHE A 96 -7.52 15.63 -17.38
CA PHE A 96 -7.90 14.72 -18.47
C PHE A 96 -9.41 14.66 -18.70
N GLU A 97 -10.23 14.97 -17.68
CA GLU A 97 -11.70 15.07 -17.80
C GLU A 97 -12.13 16.27 -18.66
#